data_AF-A0A5J4TX40-F1
#
_entry.id   AF-A0A5J4TX40-F1
#
_cell.length_a   1.000
_cell.length_b   1.000
_cell.length_c   1.000
_cell.angle_alpha   90.00
_cell.angle_beta   90.00
_cell.angle_gamma   90.00
#
_symmetry.space_group_name_H-M   'P 1'
#
loop_
_entity.id
_entity.type
_entity.pdbx_description
1 polymer ?
#
loop_
_entity_poly.entity_id
_entity_poly.type
_entity_poly.pdbx_seq_one_letter_code
_entity_poly.pdbx_strand_id
1 'polypeptide(L)'
;IDVRTDQMITGIKTFNKLLQVKPTVDGTVNQGIRICRQPNNQWSDIQIVWNKDNITGYIDNQWIIGTSGNDVQNPLGFVIINAGQETQANRGLMISADGNTLTFNGSVIA
;
A
#
# COMPACT_ATOMS: atom_id res chain seq x y z
N ILE A 1 -25.59 -12.90 -1.78
CA ILE A 1 -24.47 -12.44 -2.64
C ILE A 1 -24.43 -13.39 -3.81
N ASP A 2 -24.80 -12.91 -4.98
CA ASP A 2 -24.68 -13.61 -6.26
C ASP A 2 -23.39 -13.12 -6.96
N VAL A 3 -22.79 -13.95 -7.79
CA VAL A 3 -21.53 -13.69 -8.49
C VAL A 3 -21.73 -13.20 -9.92
N ARG A 4 -22.98 -13.12 -10.41
CA ARG A 4 -23.29 -12.80 -11.83
C ARG A 4 -24.09 -11.53 -12.05
N THR A 5 -24.45 -10.82 -10.98
CA THR A 5 -25.34 -9.66 -11.06
C THR A 5 -24.85 -8.53 -10.16
N ASP A 6 -25.02 -7.29 -10.62
CA ASP A 6 -24.73 -6.11 -9.81
C ASP A 6 -25.63 -6.11 -8.57
N GLN A 7 -25.01 -5.89 -7.40
CA GLN A 7 -25.69 -5.96 -6.11
C GLN A 7 -25.22 -4.86 -5.16
N MET A 8 -26.17 -4.34 -4.39
CA MET A 8 -25.88 -3.55 -3.20
C MET A 8 -25.74 -4.47 -1.99
N ILE A 9 -24.58 -4.44 -1.31
CA ILE A 9 -24.35 -5.20 -0.07
C ILE A 9 -24.34 -4.23 1.11
N THR A 10 -25.31 -4.34 2.02
CA THR A 10 -25.48 -3.44 3.17
C THR A 10 -25.06 -4.09 4.49
N GLY A 11 -24.71 -3.29 5.49
CA GLY A 11 -24.30 -3.73 6.83
C GLY A 11 -22.87 -4.29 6.90
N ILE A 12 -22.37 -4.52 8.11
CA ILE A 12 -20.99 -4.98 8.37
C ILE A 12 -20.75 -6.37 7.74
N LYS A 13 -19.58 -6.56 7.11
CA LYS A 13 -19.12 -7.85 6.57
C LYS A 13 -17.72 -8.15 7.10
N THR A 14 -17.59 -9.26 7.81
CA THR A 14 -16.31 -9.71 8.38
C THR A 14 -15.74 -10.83 7.51
N PHE A 15 -14.57 -10.60 6.93
CA PHE A 15 -13.82 -11.61 6.18
C PHE A 15 -12.71 -12.17 7.07
N ASN A 16 -12.84 -13.43 7.51
CA ASN A 16 -11.87 -14.08 8.41
C ASN A 16 -10.58 -14.52 7.70
N LYS A 17 -10.48 -14.27 6.39
CA LYS A 17 -9.37 -14.66 5.50
C LYS A 17 -9.12 -13.54 4.50
N LEU A 18 -8.06 -13.69 3.69
CA LEU A 18 -7.71 -12.77 2.62
C LEU A 18 -8.89 -12.51 1.67
N LEU A 19 -9.18 -11.24 1.41
CA LEU A 19 -10.12 -10.78 0.39
C LEU A 19 -9.32 -10.33 -0.84
N GLN A 20 -9.69 -10.83 -2.02
CA GLN A 20 -9.12 -10.41 -3.31
C GLN A 20 -10.25 -9.93 -4.24
N VAL A 21 -9.97 -8.90 -5.03
CA VAL A 21 -10.90 -8.36 -6.03
C VAL A 21 -10.34 -8.64 -7.42
N LYS A 22 -11.11 -9.35 -8.26
CA LYS A 22 -10.80 -9.72 -9.66
C LYS A 22 -9.51 -10.56 -9.86
N PRO A 23 -9.44 -11.80 -9.34
CA PRO A 23 -8.34 -12.72 -9.63
C PRO A 23 -8.43 -13.28 -11.07
N THR A 24 -7.29 -13.64 -11.68
CA THR A 24 -7.24 -14.40 -12.95
C THR A 24 -7.17 -15.91 -12.72
N VAL A 25 -7.55 -16.68 -13.77
CA VAL A 25 -7.88 -18.12 -13.74
C VAL A 25 -6.74 -19.00 -13.19
N ASP A 26 -5.49 -18.58 -13.28
CA ASP A 26 -4.32 -19.35 -12.82
C ASP A 26 -3.64 -18.76 -11.57
N GLY A 27 -4.30 -17.84 -10.84
CA GLY A 27 -3.70 -17.18 -9.67
C GLY A 27 -2.41 -16.43 -9.99
N THR A 28 -2.21 -16.07 -11.26
CA THR A 28 -0.96 -15.58 -11.86
C THR A 28 -1.20 -14.41 -12.81
N VAL A 29 -1.74 -13.31 -12.31
CA VAL A 29 -1.30 -11.93 -12.61
C VAL A 29 -1.96 -11.03 -11.57
N ASN A 30 -1.18 -10.58 -10.59
CA ASN A 30 -1.70 -9.63 -9.62
C ASN A 30 -1.76 -8.28 -10.32
N GLN A 31 -2.96 -7.70 -10.37
CA GLN A 31 -3.20 -6.28 -10.57
C GLN A 31 -4.40 -6.00 -9.66
N GLY A 32 -4.24 -5.14 -8.66
CA GLY A 32 -5.31 -4.90 -7.69
C GLY A 32 -4.90 -3.99 -6.55
N ILE A 33 -5.80 -3.89 -5.57
CA ILE A 33 -5.59 -3.14 -4.33
C ILE A 33 -5.30 -4.14 -3.21
N ARG A 34 -4.14 -3.99 -2.56
CA ARG A 34 -3.84 -4.69 -1.30
C ARG A 34 -4.00 -3.70 -0.16
N ILE A 35 -4.67 -4.10 0.92
CA ILE A 35 -4.69 -3.37 2.20
C ILE A 35 -4.10 -4.33 3.23
N CYS A 36 -2.96 -3.98 3.83
CA CYS A 36 -2.33 -4.89 4.79
C CYS A 36 -1.58 -4.17 5.92
N ARG A 37 -1.28 -4.93 6.98
CA ARG A 37 -0.35 -4.54 8.03
C ARG A 37 0.76 -5.58 8.11
N GLN A 38 2.01 -5.15 8.03
CA GLN A 38 3.16 -6.03 8.12
C GLN A 38 3.51 -6.24 9.61
N PRO A 39 3.59 -7.48 10.09
CA PRO A 39 3.66 -7.77 11.54
C PRO A 39 4.99 -7.41 12.20
N ASN A 40 6.09 -7.32 11.46
CA ASN A 40 7.44 -7.13 12.00
C ASN A 40 7.85 -5.65 12.04
N ASN A 41 7.67 -4.93 10.93
CA ASN A 41 8.04 -3.53 10.76
C ASN A 41 6.85 -2.58 10.97
N GLN A 42 5.65 -3.13 11.22
CA GLN A 42 4.43 -2.39 11.58
C GLN A 42 3.89 -1.46 10.49
N TRP A 43 4.40 -1.57 9.26
CA TRP A 43 3.87 -0.85 8.11
C TRP A 43 2.39 -1.18 7.92
N SER A 44 1.59 -0.19 7.57
CA SER A 44 0.20 -0.40 7.18
C SER A 44 -0.08 0.36 5.90
N ASP A 45 -0.38 -0.35 4.83
CA ASP A 45 -0.39 0.24 3.49
C ASP A 45 -1.55 -0.22 2.61
N ILE A 46 -1.80 0.62 1.62
CA ILE A 46 -2.61 0.39 0.46
C ILE A 46 -1.67 0.40 -0.74
N GLN A 47 -1.63 -0.69 -1.48
CA GLN A 47 -0.78 -0.81 -2.66
C GLN A 47 -1.66 -0.85 -3.92
N ILE A 48 -1.41 0.06 -4.86
CA ILE A 48 -2.13 0.16 -6.14
C ILE A 48 -1.22 -0.39 -7.24
N VAL A 49 -1.76 -1.19 -8.16
CA VAL A 49 -0.98 -1.81 -9.25
C VAL A 49 0.04 -2.85 -8.75
N TRP A 50 -0.39 -3.70 -7.80
CA TRP A 50 0.43 -4.78 -7.25
C TRP A 50 0.61 -5.94 -8.23
N ASN A 51 1.87 -6.30 -8.59
CA ASN A 51 2.25 -7.47 -9.40
C ASN A 51 2.88 -8.59 -8.53
N LYS A 52 2.50 -9.86 -8.71
CA LYS A 52 3.09 -11.02 -7.97
C LYS A 52 4.41 -11.47 -8.54
N ASP A 53 4.60 -11.33 -9.85
CA ASP A 53 5.72 -11.98 -10.50
C ASP A 53 7.03 -11.26 -10.18
N ASN A 54 6.93 -10.04 -9.63
CA ASN A 54 8.02 -9.29 -9.03
C ASN A 54 7.69 -8.90 -7.56
N ILE A 55 7.54 -9.89 -6.67
CA ILE A 55 7.43 -9.65 -5.22
C ILE A 55 8.75 -9.23 -4.55
N THR A 56 9.86 -9.24 -5.30
CA THR A 56 11.18 -8.85 -4.82
C THR A 56 11.73 -7.77 -5.75
N GLY A 57 12.07 -6.62 -5.16
CA GLY A 57 12.54 -5.46 -5.91
C GLY A 57 11.41 -4.54 -6.36
N TYR A 58 11.79 -3.53 -7.13
CA TYR A 58 10.94 -2.47 -7.64
C TYR A 58 9.91 -3.02 -8.65
N ILE A 59 8.62 -2.86 -8.34
CA ILE A 59 7.55 -3.06 -9.33
C ILE A 59 7.34 -1.73 -10.04
N ASP A 60 7.70 -1.70 -11.32
CA ASP A 60 7.48 -0.52 -12.17
C ASP A 60 6.03 -0.03 -12.09
N ASN A 61 5.86 1.28 -11.85
CA ASN A 61 4.57 1.96 -11.76
C ASN A 61 3.65 1.53 -10.60
N GLN A 62 4.18 0.88 -9.56
CA GLN A 62 3.43 0.62 -8.33
C GLN A 62 3.59 1.75 -7.30
N TRP A 63 2.46 2.19 -6.74
CA TRP A 63 2.41 3.14 -5.63
C TRP A 63 1.97 2.48 -4.33
N ILE A 64 2.63 2.86 -3.24
CA ILE A 64 2.33 2.50 -1.86
C ILE A 64 1.85 3.76 -1.15
N ILE A 65 0.70 3.64 -0.48
CA ILE A 65 0.07 4.70 0.31
C ILE A 65 -0.15 4.14 1.71
N GLY A 66 0.50 4.69 2.73
CA GLY A 66 0.40 4.07 4.05
C GLY A 66 1.21 4.73 5.14
N THR A 67 1.30 4.05 6.28
CA THR A 67 2.17 4.44 7.38
C THR A 67 3.44 3.60 7.37
N SER A 68 4.57 4.26 7.54
CA SER A 68 5.92 3.70 7.38
C SER A 68 6.44 2.99 8.64
N GLY A 69 5.56 2.61 9.58
CA GLY A 69 5.93 1.74 10.71
C GLY A 69 7.22 2.15 11.42
N ASN A 70 8.23 1.28 11.47
CA ASN A 70 9.55 1.58 12.04
C ASN A 70 10.65 1.90 10.99
N ASP A 71 10.27 2.44 9.83
CA ASP A 71 11.19 2.83 8.77
C ASP A 71 12.15 3.96 9.19
N VAL A 72 13.36 3.97 8.63
CA VAL A 72 14.41 4.94 8.98
C VAL A 72 14.14 6.33 8.39
N GLN A 73 13.53 6.42 7.20
CA GLN A 73 13.33 7.68 6.48
C GLN A 73 12.16 8.49 7.04
N ASN A 74 11.08 7.82 7.45
CA ASN A 74 9.92 8.48 8.04
C ASN A 74 9.27 7.59 9.11
N PRO A 75 9.93 7.30 10.24
CA PRO A 75 9.40 6.40 11.26
C PRO A 75 8.03 6.89 11.73
N LEU A 76 7.04 5.99 11.71
CA LEU A 76 5.65 6.22 12.14
C LEU A 76 4.89 7.33 11.38
N GLY A 77 5.47 7.88 10.31
CA GLY A 77 4.82 8.87 9.47
C GLY A 77 3.90 8.27 8.41
N PHE A 78 3.37 9.14 7.55
CA PHE A 78 2.56 8.77 6.38
C PHE A 78 3.35 8.97 5.09
N VAL A 79 3.19 8.07 4.13
CA VAL A 79 3.95 8.07 2.87
C VAL A 79 3.07 7.78 1.66
N ILE A 80 3.38 8.45 0.55
CA ILE A 80 2.98 8.06 -0.81
C ILE A 80 4.27 7.91 -1.62
N ILE A 81 4.61 6.68 -1.98
CA ILE A 81 5.93 6.35 -2.54
C ILE A 81 5.84 5.25 -3.58
N ASN A 82 6.79 5.21 -4.52
CA ASN A 82 6.90 4.06 -5.41
C ASN A 82 7.41 2.85 -4.63
N ALA A 83 6.88 1.67 -4.93
CA ALA A 83 7.39 0.43 -4.36
C ALA A 83 8.89 0.26 -4.66
N GLY A 84 9.68 -0.21 -3.71
CA GLY A 84 11.14 -0.31 -3.79
C GLY A 84 11.91 0.96 -3.43
N GLN A 85 11.23 2.09 -3.17
CA GLN A 85 11.85 3.34 -2.72
C GLN A 85 11.61 3.65 -1.24
N GLU A 86 10.90 2.78 -0.51
CA GLU A 86 10.44 2.95 0.87
C GLU A 86 11.55 3.35 1.84
N THR A 87 12.73 2.74 1.65
CA THR A 87 13.90 2.92 2.52
C THR A 87 14.91 3.92 1.96
N GLN A 88 14.62 4.52 0.79
CA GLN A 88 15.50 5.47 0.12
C GLN A 88 15.21 6.89 0.62
N ALA A 89 16.27 7.61 0.99
CA ALA A 89 16.15 9.01 1.37
C ALA A 89 15.59 9.86 0.22
N ASN A 90 14.80 10.88 0.58
CA ASN A 90 14.31 11.90 -0.35
C ASN A 90 13.47 11.33 -1.51
N ARG A 91 12.50 10.46 -1.20
CA ARG A 91 11.59 9.86 -2.17
C ARG A 91 10.13 10.02 -1.76
N GLY A 92 9.27 10.26 -2.74
CA GLY A 92 7.81 10.30 -2.53
C GLY A 92 7.34 11.53 -1.76
N LEU A 93 6.08 11.48 -1.34
CA LEU A 93 5.43 12.45 -0.47
C LEU A 93 5.40 11.88 0.95
N MET A 94 5.84 12.63 1.94
CA MET A 94 5.91 12.17 3.33
C MET A 94 5.32 13.22 4.28
N ILE A 95 4.49 12.77 5.23
CA ILE A 95 4.10 13.56 6.40
C ILE A 95 4.81 12.96 7.61
N SER A 96 5.47 13.78 8.41
CA SER A 96 6.16 13.37 9.64
C SER A 96 5.22 12.74 10.67
N ALA A 97 5.77 11.96 11.60
CA ALA A 97 4.98 11.30 12.65
C ALA A 97 4.19 12.27 13.53
N ASP A 98 4.70 13.48 13.75
CA ASP A 98 4.03 14.53 14.51
C ASP A 98 3.00 15.32 13.68
N GLY A 99 2.92 15.06 12.38
CA GLY A 99 1.99 15.72 11.45
C GLY A 99 2.39 17.13 11.04
N ASN A 100 3.55 17.64 11.48
CA ASN A 100 3.92 19.05 11.30
C ASN A 100 4.74 19.33 10.04
N THR A 101 5.36 18.33 9.42
CA THR A 101 6.24 18.51 8.25
C THR A 101 5.73 17.69 7.09
N LEU A 102 5.45 18.34 5.96
CA LEU A 102 5.18 17.71 4.68
C LEU A 102 6.41 17.86 3.77
N THR A 103 6.91 16.75 3.25
CA THR A 103 8.03 16.75 2.29
C THR A 103 7.68 16.07 0.99
N PHE A 104 8.25 16.55 -0.12
CA PHE A 104 8.23 15.88 -1.42
C PHE A 104 9.65 15.74 -1.96
N ASN A 105 10.10 14.50 -2.16
CA ASN A 105 11.46 14.17 -2.60
C ASN A 105 12.56 14.91 -1.80
N GLY A 106 12.39 14.97 -0.47
CA GLY A 106 13.34 15.61 0.46
C GLY A 106 13.20 17.13 0.60
N SER A 107 12.34 17.78 -0.18
CA SER A 107 12.05 19.21 -0.03
C SER A 107 10.85 19.41 0.91
N VAL A 108 11.01 20.25 1.93
CA VAL A 108 9.89 20.67 2.80
C VAL A 108 8.97 21.59 2.01
N ILE A 109 7.67 21.28 2.01
CA ILE A 109 6.65 22.02 1.28
C ILE A 109 5.48 22.51 2.16
N ALA A 110 5.40 22.04 3.41
CA ALA A 110 4.56 22.60 4.47
C ALA A 110 5.11 22.23 5.85
#